data_AF-A0A4Y6UMC9-F1
#
_entry.id   AF-A0A4Y6UMC9-F1
#
_cell.length_a   1.000
_cell.length_b   1.000
_cell.length_c   1.000
_cell.angle_alpha   90.00
_cell.angle_beta   90.00
_cell.angle_gamma   90.00
#
_symmetry.space_group_name_H-M   'P 1'
#
loop_
_entity.id
_entity.type
_entity.pdbx_description
1 polymer ?
#
loop_
_entity_poly.entity_id
_entity_poly.type
_entity_poly.pdbx_seq_one_letter_code
_entity_poly.pdbx_strand_id
1 'polypeptide(L)'
;MMLGFLWGFLQEVIQIAFCLLITPFMVWILTRFPRWLNGEAVSGAVISFQDMKSFWRTLYSEAIEPQTAFCIAIALVVIAVLPSIIVSVYFANLADPLLIGLLLLSARFLLGRTNVPEEIRRSIPAILVLCLVEALIALAAPEANGLAGLSQVLHIEPSPGLEGALGACALALGICCPPLRENDLRKRLSEINVRHQRRMLYATVDVLNCAWIFFLSDLALPISIGTVSADWRGWLEGAAGFLGRVALMLMFVTVLKISGQERSERLTALFSGVALVLALAGRYAA
;
A
#
# COMPACT_ATOMS: atom_id res chain seq x y z
N MET A 1 -29.11 -16.16 -0.91
CA MET A 1 -27.79 -16.34 -0.27
C MET A 1 -26.70 -16.76 -1.27
N MET A 2 -26.84 -17.86 -2.02
CA MET A 2 -25.77 -18.34 -2.93
C MET A 2 -25.41 -17.38 -4.08
N LEU A 3 -26.38 -16.65 -4.64
CA LEU A 3 -26.15 -15.65 -5.70
C LEU A 3 -25.40 -14.41 -5.22
N GLY A 4 -25.74 -13.88 -4.04
CA GLY A 4 -25.00 -12.78 -3.42
C GLY A 4 -23.56 -13.19 -3.07
N PHE A 5 -23.38 -14.47 -2.74
CA PHE A 5 -22.06 -15.00 -2.43
C PHE A 5 -21.14 -15.00 -3.67
N LEU A 6 -21.61 -15.58 -4.76
CA LEU A 6 -20.84 -15.64 -6.02
C LEU A 6 -20.50 -14.24 -6.54
N TRP A 7 -21.38 -13.27 -6.34
CA TRP A 7 -21.17 -11.90 -6.80
C TRP A 7 -20.04 -11.19 -6.05
N GLY A 8 -20.00 -11.25 -4.72
CA GLY A 8 -18.91 -10.64 -3.95
C GLY A 8 -17.55 -11.25 -4.29
N PHE A 9 -17.51 -12.57 -4.54
CA PHE A 9 -16.27 -13.27 -4.84
C PHE A 9 -15.76 -12.86 -6.22
N LEU A 10 -16.67 -12.72 -7.18
CA LEU A 10 -16.34 -12.20 -8.50
C LEU A 10 -15.81 -10.76 -8.42
N GLN A 11 -16.43 -9.88 -7.64
CA GLN A 11 -15.98 -8.51 -7.46
C GLN A 11 -14.57 -8.44 -6.85
N GLU A 12 -14.27 -9.30 -5.89
CA GLU A 12 -12.94 -9.41 -5.29
C GLU A 12 -11.88 -9.90 -6.30
N VAL A 13 -12.20 -10.93 -7.08
CA VAL A 13 -11.31 -11.41 -8.15
C VAL A 13 -11.05 -10.30 -9.16
N ILE A 14 -12.07 -9.53 -9.52
CA ILE A 14 -11.93 -8.37 -10.43
C ILE A 14 -11.06 -7.29 -9.79
N GLN A 15 -11.23 -6.98 -8.50
CA GLN A 15 -10.40 -6.01 -7.78
C GLN A 15 -8.94 -6.44 -7.76
N ILE A 16 -8.66 -7.69 -7.39
CA ILE A 16 -7.29 -8.24 -7.38
C ILE A 16 -6.69 -8.15 -8.78
N ALA A 17 -7.43 -8.58 -9.80
CA ALA A 17 -6.98 -8.50 -11.19
C ALA A 17 -6.68 -7.05 -11.62
N PHE A 18 -7.52 -6.09 -11.22
CA PHE A 18 -7.33 -4.67 -11.50
C PHE A 18 -6.07 -4.12 -10.80
N CYS A 19 -5.89 -4.41 -9.50
CA CYS A 19 -4.70 -4.04 -8.73
C CYS A 19 -3.41 -4.62 -9.33
N LEU A 20 -3.45 -5.89 -9.75
CA LEU A 20 -2.31 -6.52 -10.42
C LEU A 20 -2.04 -5.91 -11.81
N LEU A 21 -3.08 -5.51 -12.54
CA LEU A 21 -2.95 -4.89 -13.86
C LEU A 21 -2.34 -3.48 -13.80
N ILE A 22 -2.62 -2.70 -12.74
CA ILE A 22 -2.05 -1.36 -12.56
C ILE A 22 -0.62 -1.39 -11.99
N THR A 23 -0.24 -2.46 -11.26
CA THR A 23 1.11 -2.67 -10.70
C THR A 23 2.26 -2.27 -11.67
N PRO A 24 2.36 -2.79 -12.92
CA PRO A 24 3.47 -2.43 -13.82
C PRO A 24 3.55 -0.93 -14.14
N PHE A 25 2.42 -0.24 -14.22
CA PHE A 25 2.37 1.21 -14.41
C PHE A 25 2.86 1.94 -13.17
N MET A 26 2.44 1.51 -11.97
CA MET A 26 2.92 2.07 -10.71
C MET A 26 4.42 1.88 -10.52
N VAL A 27 4.94 0.70 -10.86
CA VAL A 27 6.39 0.43 -10.82
C VAL A 27 7.14 1.40 -11.73
N TRP A 28 6.62 1.65 -12.94
CA TRP A 28 7.19 2.65 -13.84
C TRP A 28 7.21 4.05 -13.21
N ILE A 29 6.10 4.49 -12.60
CA ILE A 29 6.04 5.78 -11.89
C ILE A 29 7.05 5.80 -10.74
N LEU A 30 7.11 4.77 -9.91
CA LEU A 30 7.98 4.77 -8.73
C LEU A 30 9.47 4.75 -9.07
N THR A 31 9.86 4.17 -10.20
CA THR A 31 11.28 3.92 -10.52
C THR A 31 11.81 4.81 -11.65
N ARG A 32 11.02 5.05 -12.70
CA ARG A 32 11.48 5.72 -13.93
C ARG A 32 10.98 7.15 -14.05
N PHE A 33 9.77 7.45 -13.58
CA PHE A 33 9.22 8.81 -13.69
C PHE A 33 10.05 9.89 -12.96
N PRO A 34 10.56 9.70 -11.73
CA PRO A 34 11.46 10.67 -11.10
C PRO A 34 12.74 10.93 -11.89
N ARG A 35 13.30 9.89 -12.53
CA ARG A 35 14.50 10.00 -13.37
C ARG A 35 14.21 10.77 -14.66
N TRP A 36 13.04 10.50 -15.26
CA TRP A 36 12.56 11.22 -16.43
C TRP A 36 12.37 12.72 -16.14
N LEU A 37 11.79 13.07 -14.97
CA LEU A 37 11.67 14.46 -14.52
C LEU A 37 13.03 15.14 -14.33
N ASN A 38 14.06 14.38 -13.97
CA ASN A 38 15.45 14.86 -13.89
C ASN A 38 16.16 14.92 -15.26
N GLY A 39 15.46 14.66 -16.37
CA GLY A 39 16.01 14.73 -17.73
C GLY A 39 16.74 13.48 -18.21
N GLU A 40 16.68 12.37 -17.46
CA GLU A 40 17.29 11.11 -17.91
C GLU A 40 16.42 10.42 -18.97
N ALA A 41 17.07 9.84 -19.98
CA ALA A 41 16.40 9.00 -20.97
C ALA A 41 15.99 7.67 -20.31
N VAL A 42 14.68 7.50 -20.07
CA VAL A 42 14.13 6.28 -19.48
C VAL A 42 13.30 5.49 -20.48
N SER A 43 13.28 4.17 -20.30
CA SER A 43 12.42 3.28 -21.07
C SER A 43 10.94 3.45 -20.70
N GLY A 44 10.06 3.40 -21.70
CA GLY A 44 8.62 3.55 -21.54
C GLY A 44 7.95 2.48 -20.66
N ALA A 45 6.70 2.74 -20.26
CA ALA A 45 5.91 1.87 -19.38
C ALA A 45 5.70 0.46 -19.96
N VAL A 46 5.67 0.33 -21.29
CA VAL A 46 5.49 -0.95 -21.99
C VAL A 46 6.52 -2.01 -21.54
N ILE A 47 7.76 -1.59 -21.27
CA ILE A 47 8.80 -2.52 -20.81
C ILE A 47 8.47 -3.05 -19.41
N SER A 48 7.93 -2.21 -18.52
CA SER A 48 7.49 -2.65 -17.18
C SER A 48 6.33 -3.66 -17.26
N PHE A 49 5.44 -3.52 -18.24
CA PHE A 49 4.39 -4.51 -18.51
C PHE A 49 4.97 -5.84 -19.01
N GLN A 50 5.96 -5.81 -19.91
CA GLN A 50 6.62 -7.02 -20.39
C GLN A 50 7.39 -7.73 -19.28
N ASP A 51 8.12 -6.97 -18.45
CA ASP A 51 8.84 -7.49 -17.30
C ASP A 51 7.88 -8.19 -16.32
N MET A 52 6.76 -7.53 -15.96
CA MET A 52 5.74 -8.10 -15.08
C MET A 52 5.06 -9.34 -15.68
N LYS A 53 4.74 -9.33 -16.98
CA LYS A 53 4.20 -10.51 -17.67
C LYS A 53 5.18 -11.68 -17.63
N SER A 54 6.47 -11.42 -17.83
CA SER A 54 7.51 -12.44 -17.77
C SER A 54 7.64 -13.01 -16.35
N PHE A 55 7.54 -12.15 -15.33
CA PHE A 55 7.56 -12.55 -13.92
C PHE A 55 6.41 -13.51 -13.59
N TRP A 56 5.17 -13.17 -13.91
CA TRP A 56 4.03 -14.05 -13.66
C TRP A 56 4.16 -15.38 -14.41
N ARG A 57 4.58 -15.35 -15.68
CA ARG A 57 4.82 -16.58 -16.43
C ARG A 57 5.86 -17.48 -15.74
N THR A 58 6.94 -16.88 -15.26
CA THR A 58 8.02 -17.58 -14.56
C THR A 58 7.55 -18.17 -13.24
N LEU A 59 6.73 -17.43 -12.49
CA LEU A 59 6.14 -17.86 -11.22
C LEU A 59 5.35 -19.17 -11.36
N TYR A 60 4.69 -19.38 -12.50
CA TYR A 60 3.94 -20.62 -12.79
C TYR A 60 4.81 -21.77 -13.28
N SER A 61 5.95 -21.49 -13.91
CA SER A 61 6.75 -22.51 -14.60
C SER A 61 7.96 -23.00 -13.82
N GLU A 62 8.44 -22.22 -12.85
CA GLU A 62 9.72 -22.49 -12.16
C GLU A 62 9.53 -22.55 -10.64
N ALA A 63 10.39 -23.34 -9.98
CA ALA A 63 10.41 -23.43 -8.52
C ALA A 63 10.95 -22.12 -7.92
N ILE A 64 10.19 -21.56 -6.99
CA ILE A 64 10.53 -20.29 -6.33
C ILE A 64 11.15 -20.61 -4.97
N GLU A 65 12.14 -19.82 -4.57
CA GLU A 65 12.72 -19.90 -3.24
C GLU A 65 11.64 -19.63 -2.17
N PRO A 66 11.59 -20.39 -1.06
CA PRO A 66 10.53 -20.26 -0.05
C PRO A 66 10.36 -18.84 0.50
N GLN A 67 11.46 -18.10 0.70
CA GLN A 67 11.43 -16.72 1.17
C GLN A 67 10.74 -15.78 0.19
N THR A 68 11.06 -15.92 -1.11
CA THR A 68 10.45 -15.13 -2.17
C THR A 68 8.97 -15.47 -2.32
N ALA A 69 8.64 -16.77 -2.29
CA ALA A 69 7.26 -17.23 -2.33
C ALA A 69 6.42 -16.67 -1.17
N PHE A 70 6.98 -16.65 0.04
CA PHE A 70 6.33 -16.08 1.22
C PHE A 70 6.10 -14.57 1.10
N CYS A 71 7.07 -13.81 0.59
CA CYS A 71 6.90 -12.37 0.35
C CYS A 71 5.81 -12.08 -0.69
N ILE A 72 5.76 -12.86 -1.78
CA ILE A 72 4.71 -12.74 -2.80
C ILE A 72 3.35 -13.10 -2.19
N ALA A 73 3.28 -14.17 -1.40
CA ALA A 73 2.04 -14.58 -0.73
C ALA A 73 1.52 -13.47 0.18
N ILE A 74 2.38 -12.83 0.98
CA ILE A 74 2.01 -11.67 1.79
C ILE A 74 1.44 -10.55 0.92
N ALA A 75 2.13 -10.17 -0.16
CA ALA A 75 1.68 -9.08 -1.01
C ALA A 75 0.31 -9.39 -1.65
N LEU A 76 0.10 -10.63 -2.10
CA LEU A 76 -1.18 -11.07 -2.66
C LEU A 76 -2.30 -11.10 -1.61
N VAL A 77 -2.02 -11.60 -0.40
CA VAL A 77 -2.98 -11.59 0.72
C VAL A 77 -3.37 -10.15 1.05
N VAL A 78 -2.41 -9.24 1.13
CA VAL A 78 -2.70 -7.82 1.39
C VAL A 78 -3.58 -7.22 0.29
N ILE A 79 -3.26 -7.46 -0.99
CA ILE A 79 -4.08 -6.97 -2.11
C ILE A 79 -5.51 -7.54 -2.08
N ALA A 80 -5.66 -8.80 -1.66
CA ALA A 80 -6.96 -9.47 -1.55
C ALA A 80 -7.79 -8.95 -0.37
N VAL A 81 -7.14 -8.64 0.76
CA VAL A 81 -7.79 -8.20 1.99
C VAL A 81 -8.17 -6.71 1.95
N LEU A 82 -7.37 -5.88 1.28
CA LEU A 82 -7.59 -4.43 1.25
C LEU A 82 -8.92 -4.06 0.58
N PRO A 83 -9.74 -3.19 1.19
CA PRO A 83 -10.96 -2.65 0.55
C PRO A 83 -10.60 -1.53 -0.43
N SER A 84 -9.78 -1.83 -1.44
CA SER A 84 -9.20 -0.79 -2.30
C SER A 84 -10.19 -0.13 -3.25
N ILE A 85 -11.17 -0.87 -3.77
CA ILE A 85 -12.17 -0.34 -4.70
C ILE A 85 -13.54 -0.29 -4.02
N ILE A 86 -13.91 -1.36 -3.33
CA ILE A 86 -15.21 -1.49 -2.66
C ILE A 86 -15.06 -2.13 -1.28
N VAL A 87 -16.03 -1.89 -0.40
CA VAL A 87 -16.03 -2.47 0.95
C VAL A 87 -16.61 -3.90 0.99
N SER A 88 -17.40 -4.33 0.00
CA SER A 88 -18.05 -5.66 -0.03
C SER A 88 -17.13 -6.83 -0.42
N VAL A 89 -15.88 -6.82 0.02
CA VAL A 89 -14.88 -7.85 -0.23
C VAL A 89 -14.98 -8.94 0.85
N TYR A 90 -14.77 -10.22 0.53
CA TYR A 90 -14.96 -11.30 1.50
C TYR A 90 -14.04 -11.19 2.71
N PHE A 91 -12.79 -10.81 2.44
CA PHE A 91 -11.77 -10.69 3.46
C PHE A 91 -11.62 -9.27 4.00
N ALA A 92 -12.53 -8.34 3.67
CA ALA A 92 -12.43 -6.94 4.10
C ALA A 92 -12.37 -6.79 5.62
N ASN A 93 -13.01 -7.71 6.36
CA ASN A 93 -13.00 -7.75 7.83
C ASN A 93 -11.62 -8.10 8.42
N LEU A 94 -10.71 -8.65 7.61
CA LEU A 94 -9.32 -8.92 8.00
C LEU A 94 -8.41 -7.71 7.73
N ALA A 95 -8.95 -6.61 7.19
CA ALA A 95 -8.20 -5.41 6.83
C ALA A 95 -7.89 -4.53 8.04
N ASP A 96 -7.35 -5.12 9.08
CA ASP A 96 -6.79 -4.42 10.24
C ASP A 96 -5.51 -3.67 9.80
N PRO A 97 -5.44 -2.34 9.94
CA PRO A 97 -4.30 -1.55 9.49
C PRO A 97 -2.98 -1.95 10.13
N LEU A 98 -3.00 -2.26 11.43
CA LEU A 98 -1.80 -2.68 12.16
C LEU A 98 -1.30 -4.03 11.65
N LEU A 99 -2.20 -5.00 11.48
CA LEU A 99 -1.88 -6.33 10.95
C LEU A 99 -1.33 -6.25 9.52
N ILE A 100 -2.01 -5.53 8.62
CA ILE A 100 -1.56 -5.35 7.23
C ILE A 100 -0.18 -4.68 7.21
N GLY A 101 -0.02 -3.60 7.98
CA GLY A 101 1.24 -2.87 8.07
C GLY A 101 2.38 -3.75 8.58
N LEU A 102 2.15 -4.53 9.63
CA LEU A 102 3.13 -5.48 10.19
C LEU A 102 3.48 -6.61 9.21
N LEU A 103 2.49 -7.16 8.49
CA LEU A 103 2.73 -8.17 7.46
C LEU A 103 3.65 -7.62 6.36
N LEU A 104 3.38 -6.41 5.84
CA LEU A 104 4.19 -5.78 4.80
C LEU A 104 5.62 -5.46 5.30
N LEU A 105 5.74 -4.98 6.55
CA LEU A 105 7.05 -4.74 7.18
C LEU A 105 7.83 -6.06 7.36
N SER A 106 7.15 -7.16 7.73
CA SER A 106 7.77 -8.47 7.87
C SER A 106 8.28 -9.01 6.54
N ALA A 107 7.50 -8.88 5.46
CA ALA A 107 7.94 -9.24 4.11
C ALA A 107 9.15 -8.41 3.69
N ARG A 108 9.18 -7.12 4.01
CA ARG A 108 10.32 -6.24 3.73
C ARG A 108 11.59 -6.67 4.46
N PHE A 109 11.47 -7.22 5.67
CA PHE A 109 12.59 -7.74 6.44
C PHE A 109 13.15 -9.05 5.86
N LEU A 110 12.29 -9.87 5.25
CA LEU A 110 12.67 -11.13 4.60
C LEU A 110 13.31 -10.94 3.21
N LEU A 111 13.28 -9.73 2.65
CA LEU A 111 13.83 -9.44 1.33
C LEU A 111 15.36 -9.23 1.36
N GLY A 112 16.07 -10.31 1.05
CA GLY A 112 17.52 -10.32 0.84
C GLY A 112 18.32 -10.11 2.12
N ARG A 113 19.61 -9.79 1.99
CA ARG A 113 20.47 -9.57 3.16
C ARG A 113 20.32 -8.13 3.63
N THR A 114 19.71 -7.95 4.79
CA THR A 114 19.50 -6.64 5.41
C THR A 114 20.42 -6.43 6.61
N ASN A 115 20.96 -5.23 6.76
CA ASN A 115 21.49 -4.78 8.05
C ASN A 115 20.34 -4.68 9.05
N VAL A 116 20.13 -5.76 9.83
CA VAL A 116 19.10 -5.87 10.87
C VAL A 116 18.96 -4.60 11.73
N PRO A 117 20.04 -4.00 12.27
CA PRO A 117 19.89 -2.81 13.11
C PRO A 117 19.38 -1.58 12.34
N GLU A 118 19.76 -1.41 11.07
CA GLU A 118 19.26 -0.31 10.24
C GLU A 118 17.78 -0.49 9.89
N GLU A 119 17.36 -1.71 9.57
CA GLU A 119 15.95 -2.00 9.25
C GLU A 119 15.05 -1.88 10.47
N ILE A 120 15.52 -2.31 11.64
CA ILE A 120 14.79 -2.11 12.91
C ILE A 120 14.60 -0.61 13.16
N ARG A 121 15.68 0.19 13.05
CA ARG A 121 15.60 1.65 13.23
C ARG A 121 14.60 2.30 12.27
N ARG A 122 14.47 1.79 11.05
CA ARG A 122 13.50 2.28 10.04
C ARG A 122 12.07 1.82 10.30
N SER A 123 11.90 0.62 10.86
CA SER A 123 10.60 -0.01 11.08
C SER A 123 9.93 0.46 12.37
N ILE A 124 10.69 0.79 13.42
CA ILE A 124 10.13 1.25 14.70
C ILE A 124 9.20 2.46 14.53
N PRO A 125 9.58 3.55 13.83
CA PRO A 125 8.66 4.67 13.62
C PRO A 125 7.40 4.26 12.86
N ALA A 126 7.51 3.36 11.88
CA ALA A 126 6.36 2.86 11.15
C ALA A 126 5.40 2.09 12.06
N ILE A 127 5.92 1.22 12.93
CA ILE A 127 5.14 0.48 13.93
C ILE A 127 4.43 1.46 14.88
N LEU A 128 5.13 2.49 15.36
CA LEU A 128 4.51 3.50 16.24
C LEU A 128 3.37 4.25 15.54
N VAL A 129 3.54 4.60 14.26
CA VAL A 129 2.47 5.25 13.49
C VAL A 129 1.31 4.28 13.20
N LEU A 130 1.57 3.00 12.94
CA LEU A 130 0.51 1.99 12.82
C LEU A 130 -0.27 1.83 14.14
N CYS A 131 0.41 1.80 15.28
CA CYS A 131 -0.26 1.79 16.59
C CYS A 131 -1.09 3.07 16.82
N LEU A 132 -0.60 4.23 16.35
CA LEU A 132 -1.34 5.49 16.41
C LEU A 132 -2.61 5.42 15.52
N VAL A 133 -2.51 4.89 14.30
CA VAL A 133 -3.66 4.66 13.41
C VAL A 133 -4.70 3.82 14.13
N GLU A 134 -4.30 2.68 14.70
CA GLU A 134 -5.21 1.78 15.39
C GLU A 134 -5.86 2.45 16.60
N ALA A 135 -5.09 3.20 17.40
CA ALA A 135 -5.62 3.95 18.53
C ALA A 135 -6.63 5.02 18.09
N LEU A 136 -6.37 5.73 16.99
CA LEU A 136 -7.29 6.73 16.44
C LEU A 136 -8.59 6.11 15.95
N ILE A 137 -8.50 4.98 15.25
CA ILE A 137 -9.68 4.23 14.78
C ILE A 137 -10.49 3.73 15.97
N ALA A 138 -9.85 3.10 16.95
CA ALA A 138 -10.52 2.61 18.16
C ALA A 138 -11.19 3.72 18.99
N LEU A 139 -10.60 4.92 19.01
CA LEU A 139 -11.15 6.07 19.73
C LEU A 139 -12.31 6.75 18.99
N ALA A 140 -12.25 6.81 17.65
CA ALA A 140 -13.22 7.57 16.85
C ALA A 140 -14.34 6.72 16.26
N ALA A 141 -14.09 5.42 16.04
CA ALA A 141 -15.03 4.47 15.47
C ALA A 141 -14.87 3.09 16.16
N PRO A 142 -15.28 2.95 17.43
CA PRO A 142 -15.06 1.72 18.21
C PRO A 142 -15.80 0.49 17.65
N GLU A 143 -16.84 0.72 16.82
CA GLU A 143 -17.60 -0.34 16.14
C GLU A 143 -16.96 -0.76 14.80
N ALA A 144 -15.96 -0.02 14.32
CA ALA A 144 -15.29 -0.31 13.06
C ALA A 144 -14.33 -1.50 13.21
N ASN A 145 -14.66 -2.61 12.55
CA ASN A 145 -13.75 -3.75 12.41
C ASN A 145 -12.82 -3.53 11.20
N GLY A 146 -11.65 -2.91 11.43
CA GLY A 146 -10.64 -2.62 10.41
C GLY A 146 -11.03 -1.53 9.41
N LEU A 147 -10.27 -1.41 8.32
CA LEU A 147 -10.44 -0.38 7.27
C LEU A 147 -11.81 -0.44 6.57
N ALA A 148 -12.34 -1.65 6.40
CA ALA A 148 -13.63 -1.87 5.77
C ALA A 148 -14.77 -1.31 6.63
N GLY A 149 -14.81 -1.68 7.91
CA GLY A 149 -15.77 -1.15 8.87
C GLY A 149 -15.64 0.36 9.01
N LEU A 150 -14.41 0.87 9.07
CA LEU A 150 -14.15 2.31 9.17
C LEU A 150 -14.70 3.09 7.98
N SER A 151 -14.50 2.59 6.76
CA SER A 151 -15.03 3.22 5.56
C SER A 151 -16.56 3.25 5.58
N GLN A 152 -17.22 2.18 6.03
CA GLN A 152 -18.69 2.17 6.16
C GLN A 152 -19.17 3.21 7.17
N VAL A 153 -18.53 3.29 8.34
CA VAL A 153 -18.87 4.28 9.38
C VAL A 153 -18.73 5.70 8.82
N LEU A 154 -17.62 6.01 8.15
CA LEU A 154 -17.37 7.34 7.58
C LEU A 154 -18.35 7.73 6.46
N HIS A 155 -18.92 6.78 5.74
CA HIS A 155 -19.98 7.06 4.76
C HIS A 155 -21.31 7.41 5.41
N ILE A 156 -21.57 6.90 6.61
CA ILE A 156 -22.79 7.19 7.37
C ILE A 156 -22.62 8.51 8.12
N GLU A 157 -21.48 8.67 8.80
CA GLU A 157 -21.15 9.84 9.61
C GLU A 157 -19.74 10.34 9.27
N PRO A 158 -19.61 11.30 8.34
CA PRO A 158 -18.32 11.78 7.90
C PRO A 158 -17.62 12.55 9.02
N SER A 159 -16.39 12.15 9.34
CA SER A 159 -15.56 12.79 10.36
C SER A 159 -14.30 13.38 9.71
N PRO A 160 -14.32 14.66 9.30
CA PRO A 160 -13.19 15.27 8.59
C PRO A 160 -11.92 15.33 9.45
N GLY A 161 -12.07 15.41 10.79
CA GLY A 161 -10.94 15.37 11.71
C GLY A 161 -10.23 14.01 11.73
N LEU A 162 -10.99 12.90 11.71
CA LEU A 162 -10.44 11.56 11.64
C LEU A 162 -9.81 11.28 10.27
N GLU A 163 -10.49 11.64 9.18
CA GLU A 163 -9.95 11.48 7.83
C GLU A 163 -8.63 12.24 7.64
N GLY A 164 -8.58 13.50 8.09
CA GLY A 164 -7.34 14.29 8.06
C GLY A 164 -6.23 13.66 8.91
N ALA A 165 -6.58 13.09 10.07
CA ALA A 165 -5.61 12.42 10.93
C ALA A 165 -5.05 11.14 10.28
N LEU A 166 -5.91 10.31 9.68
CA LEU A 166 -5.51 9.10 8.96
C LEU A 166 -4.69 9.43 7.71
N GLY A 167 -5.07 10.48 6.98
CA GLY A 167 -4.29 11.08 5.91
C GLY A 167 -2.88 11.43 6.37
N ALA A 168 -2.75 12.18 7.46
CA ALA A 168 -1.45 12.55 8.03
C ALA A 168 -0.64 11.34 8.49
N CYS A 169 -1.27 10.33 9.11
CA CYS A 169 -0.63 9.07 9.46
C CYS A 169 -0.13 8.30 8.22
N ALA A 170 -0.91 8.23 7.15
CA ALA A 170 -0.52 7.58 5.91
C ALA A 170 0.71 8.28 5.27
N LEU A 171 0.74 9.61 5.31
CA LEU A 171 1.92 10.38 4.88
C LEU A 171 3.13 10.12 5.77
N ALA A 172 2.96 10.08 7.10
CA ALA A 172 4.01 9.76 8.05
C ALA A 172 4.59 8.35 7.78
N LEU A 173 3.73 7.35 7.53
CA LEU A 173 4.15 6.00 7.13
C LEU A 173 4.93 6.00 5.81
N GLY A 174 4.48 6.76 4.81
CA GLY A 174 5.18 6.95 3.54
C GLY A 174 6.56 7.61 3.70
N ILE A 175 6.74 8.50 4.68
CA ILE A 175 8.01 9.15 4.97
C ILE A 175 8.95 8.24 5.73
N CYS A 176 8.48 7.57 6.79
CA CYS A 176 9.34 6.76 7.64
C CYS A 176 9.72 5.43 6.98
N CYS A 177 8.78 4.82 6.24
CA CYS A 177 8.98 3.56 5.53
C CYS A 177 8.64 3.73 4.03
N PRO A 178 9.43 4.50 3.27
CA PRO A 178 9.19 4.70 1.85
C PRO A 178 9.42 3.40 1.07
N PRO A 179 8.79 3.23 -0.11
CA PRO A 179 9.05 2.11 -1.01
C PRO A 179 10.54 1.89 -1.25
N LEU A 180 10.97 0.63 -1.32
CA LEU A 180 12.39 0.29 -1.48
C LEU A 180 12.95 0.87 -2.79
N ARG A 181 14.05 1.61 -2.70
CA ARG A 181 14.77 2.17 -3.85
C ARG A 181 15.55 1.07 -4.58
N GLU A 182 15.71 1.24 -5.89
CA GLU A 182 16.52 0.33 -6.70
C GLU A 182 17.97 0.21 -6.18
N ASN A 183 18.56 1.31 -5.70
CA ASN A 183 19.92 1.31 -5.15
C ASN A 183 20.03 0.52 -3.84
N ASP A 184 19.03 0.65 -2.96
CA ASP A 184 18.98 -0.11 -1.70
C ASP A 184 18.80 -1.60 -2.00
N LEU A 185 17.97 -1.91 -2.99
CA LEU A 185 17.74 -3.28 -3.43
C LEU A 185 18.98 -3.89 -4.10
N ARG A 186 19.71 -3.14 -4.94
CA ARG A 186 21.00 -3.57 -5.50
C ARG A 186 22.00 -3.93 -4.41
N LYS A 187 22.06 -3.16 -3.32
CA LYS A 187 22.91 -3.47 -2.16
C LYS A 187 22.46 -4.77 -1.47
N ARG A 188 21.16 -4.91 -1.16
CA ARG A 188 20.60 -6.11 -0.51
C ARG A 188 20.75 -7.40 -1.32
N LEU A 189 20.76 -7.28 -2.66
CA LEU A 189 20.84 -8.40 -3.59
C LEU A 189 22.25 -8.60 -4.19
N SER A 190 23.25 -7.87 -3.69
CA SER A 190 24.61 -7.84 -4.25
C SER A 190 25.29 -9.21 -4.25
N GLU A 191 25.03 -10.02 -3.22
CA GLU A 191 25.60 -11.37 -3.03
C GLU A 191 24.91 -12.46 -3.86
N ILE A 192 23.74 -12.17 -4.45
CA ILE A 192 22.99 -13.15 -5.24
C ILE A 192 23.57 -13.20 -6.64
N ASN A 193 24.39 -14.21 -6.93
CA ASN A 193 25.08 -14.35 -8.21
C ASN A 193 24.16 -14.84 -9.35
N VAL A 194 23.01 -15.45 -9.02
CA VAL A 194 22.09 -15.99 -10.01
C VAL A 194 21.19 -14.86 -10.56
N ARG A 195 21.39 -14.52 -11.83
CA ARG A 195 20.63 -13.46 -12.52
C ARG A 195 19.11 -13.67 -12.48
N HIS A 196 18.68 -14.93 -12.59
CA HIS A 196 17.27 -15.30 -12.55
C HIS A 196 16.64 -15.00 -11.18
N GLN A 197 17.22 -15.53 -10.10
CA GLN A 197 16.77 -15.30 -8.73
C GLN A 197 16.74 -13.80 -8.38
N ARG A 198 17.75 -13.06 -8.83
CA ARG A 198 17.81 -11.60 -8.65
C ARG A 198 16.63 -10.89 -9.32
N ARG A 199 16.28 -11.26 -10.56
CA ARG A 199 15.11 -10.70 -11.28
C ARG A 199 13.80 -11.01 -10.57
N MET A 200 13.62 -12.24 -10.08
CA MET A 200 12.43 -12.63 -9.33
C MET A 200 12.27 -11.81 -8.05
N LEU A 201 13.37 -11.57 -7.32
CA LEU A 201 13.36 -10.71 -6.14
C LEU A 201 13.03 -9.25 -6.47
N TYR A 202 13.57 -8.69 -7.55
CA TYR A 202 13.20 -7.34 -8.01
C TYR A 202 11.70 -7.22 -8.26
N ALA A 203 11.12 -8.14 -9.04
CA ALA A 203 9.70 -8.13 -9.32
C ALA A 203 8.84 -8.36 -8.06
N THR A 204 9.31 -9.18 -7.12
CA THR A 204 8.64 -9.37 -5.82
C THR A 204 8.61 -8.07 -5.01
N VAL A 205 9.73 -7.35 -4.96
CA VAL A 205 9.80 -6.04 -4.28
C VAL A 205 8.88 -5.03 -4.96
N ASP A 206 8.78 -5.06 -6.28
CA ASP A 206 7.88 -4.20 -7.04
C ASP A 206 6.40 -4.43 -6.67
N VAL A 207 5.97 -5.69 -6.57
CA VAL A 207 4.61 -6.05 -6.12
C VAL A 207 4.40 -5.62 -4.66
N LEU A 208 5.36 -5.88 -3.77
CA LEU A 208 5.27 -5.49 -2.36
C LEU A 208 5.20 -3.97 -2.17
N ASN A 209 6.01 -3.21 -2.93
CA ASN A 209 5.96 -1.75 -2.95
C ASN A 209 4.59 -1.24 -3.41
N CYS A 210 3.98 -1.88 -4.41
CA CYS A 210 2.64 -1.52 -4.85
C CYS A 210 1.58 -1.83 -3.79
N ALA A 211 1.65 -3.00 -3.14
CA ALA A 211 0.77 -3.35 -2.02
C ALA A 211 0.88 -2.35 -0.86
N TRP A 212 2.10 -1.88 -0.56
CA TRP A 212 2.32 -0.80 0.42
C TRP A 212 1.65 0.50 -0.01
N ILE A 213 1.78 0.92 -1.28
CA ILE A 213 1.10 2.12 -1.78
C ILE A 213 -0.42 1.98 -1.74
N PHE A 214 -0.97 0.81 -2.08
CA PHE A 214 -2.42 0.57 -1.96
C PHE A 214 -2.90 0.73 -0.53
N PHE A 215 -2.21 0.09 0.43
CA PHE A 215 -2.49 0.25 1.85
C PHE A 215 -2.45 1.71 2.30
N LEU A 216 -1.39 2.45 1.94
CA LEU A 216 -1.29 3.87 2.26
C LEU A 216 -2.41 4.70 1.62
N SER A 217 -2.77 4.40 0.37
CA SER A 217 -3.84 5.10 -0.33
C SER A 217 -5.20 4.85 0.33
N ASP A 218 -5.46 3.61 0.76
CA ASP A 218 -6.71 3.25 1.44
C ASP A 218 -6.82 3.91 2.82
N LEU A 219 -5.70 3.97 3.54
CA LEU A 219 -5.62 4.67 4.82
C LEU A 219 -5.78 6.18 4.69
N ALA A 220 -5.25 6.79 3.63
CA ALA A 220 -5.22 8.25 3.50
C ALA A 220 -6.60 8.86 3.24
N LEU A 221 -7.45 8.15 2.51
CA LEU A 221 -8.76 8.64 2.06
C LEU A 221 -9.80 7.50 2.09
N PRO A 222 -10.15 6.99 3.29
CA PRO A 222 -11.04 5.82 3.44
C PRO A 222 -12.47 6.08 2.97
N ILE A 223 -12.94 7.34 2.99
CA ILE A 223 -14.28 7.72 2.51
C ILE A 223 -14.46 7.58 0.99
N SER A 224 -13.38 7.50 0.22
CA SER A 224 -13.48 7.33 -1.24
C SER A 224 -13.46 5.86 -1.70
N ILE A 225 -13.49 4.93 -0.75
CA ILE A 225 -13.72 3.50 -1.04
C ILE A 225 -15.20 3.34 -1.38
N GLY A 226 -15.52 2.71 -2.51
CA GLY A 226 -16.89 2.52 -2.95
C GLY A 226 -17.73 1.72 -1.93
N THR A 227 -18.93 2.20 -1.63
CA THR A 227 -19.89 1.45 -0.81
C THR A 227 -20.70 0.46 -1.62
N VAL A 228 -21.38 -0.44 -0.89
CA VAL A 228 -22.16 -1.59 -1.37
C VAL A 228 -23.45 -1.17 -2.10
N SER A 229 -23.36 -0.28 -3.09
CA SER A 229 -24.38 -0.31 -4.14
C SER A 229 -24.05 -1.52 -5.00
N ALA A 230 -24.98 -2.48 -5.10
CA ALA A 230 -24.80 -3.73 -5.83
C ALA A 230 -24.67 -3.55 -7.36
N ASP A 231 -24.46 -2.32 -7.82
CA ASP A 231 -24.44 -1.91 -9.22
C ASP A 231 -23.01 -1.72 -9.72
N TRP A 232 -22.79 -2.03 -11.00
CA TRP A 232 -21.53 -1.81 -11.70
C TRP A 232 -21.04 -0.35 -11.64
N ARG A 233 -21.96 0.61 -11.46
CA ARG A 233 -21.64 2.04 -11.32
C ARG A 233 -20.87 2.32 -10.03
N GLY A 234 -21.29 1.75 -8.91
CA GLY A 234 -20.59 1.90 -7.63
C GLY A 234 -19.17 1.33 -7.67
N TRP A 235 -18.98 0.23 -8.39
CA TRP A 235 -17.63 -0.31 -8.61
C TRP A 235 -16.74 0.63 -9.42
N LEU A 236 -17.28 1.26 -10.48
CA LEU A 236 -16.52 2.24 -11.28
C LEU A 236 -16.19 3.52 -10.52
N GLU A 237 -17.12 4.02 -9.72
CA GLU A 237 -16.89 5.17 -8.84
C GLU A 237 -15.79 4.84 -7.82
N GLY A 238 -15.86 3.67 -7.19
CA GLY A 238 -14.80 3.17 -6.32
C GLY A 238 -13.46 3.01 -7.04
N ALA A 239 -13.45 2.53 -8.29
CA ALA A 239 -12.23 2.38 -9.08
C ALA A 239 -11.62 3.74 -9.44
N ALA A 240 -12.46 4.72 -9.78
CA ALA A 240 -12.01 6.09 -10.03
C ALA A 240 -11.45 6.73 -8.75
N GLY A 241 -12.12 6.55 -7.61
CA GLY A 241 -11.65 6.98 -6.29
C GLY A 241 -10.30 6.35 -5.95
N PHE A 242 -10.17 5.04 -6.12
CA PHE A 242 -8.91 4.31 -5.96
C PHE A 242 -7.78 4.86 -6.82
N LEU A 243 -8.03 5.06 -8.12
CA LEU A 243 -7.03 5.66 -9.03
C LEU A 243 -6.60 7.05 -8.57
N GLY A 244 -7.55 7.88 -8.12
CA GLY A 244 -7.27 9.20 -7.57
C GLY A 244 -6.37 9.14 -6.33
N ARG A 245 -6.69 8.28 -5.36
CA ARG A 245 -5.90 8.10 -4.14
C ARG A 245 -4.50 7.56 -4.40
N VAL A 246 -4.39 6.55 -5.26
CA VAL A 246 -3.11 6.00 -5.68
C VAL A 246 -2.29 7.07 -6.39
N ALA A 247 -2.88 7.87 -7.27
CA ALA A 247 -2.19 8.98 -7.93
C ALA A 247 -1.67 10.01 -6.93
N LEU A 248 -2.47 10.41 -5.94
CA LEU A 248 -2.05 11.31 -4.87
C LEU A 248 -0.86 10.74 -4.08
N MET A 249 -0.92 9.47 -3.70
CA MET A 249 0.18 8.82 -2.98
C MET A 249 1.44 8.64 -3.83
N LEU A 250 1.30 8.32 -5.11
CA LEU A 250 2.43 8.26 -6.03
C LEU A 250 3.07 9.63 -6.23
N MET A 251 2.28 10.70 -6.35
CA MET A 251 2.79 12.07 -6.39
C MET A 251 3.56 12.42 -5.12
N PHE A 252 2.97 12.14 -3.95
CA PHE A 252 3.62 12.38 -2.66
C PHE A 252 4.96 11.65 -2.54
N VAL A 253 4.99 10.35 -2.81
CA VAL A 253 6.23 9.55 -2.77
C VAL A 253 7.25 10.03 -3.80
N THR A 254 6.81 10.46 -4.98
CA THR A 254 7.68 11.04 -6.01
C THR A 254 8.30 12.35 -5.54
N VAL A 255 7.51 13.24 -4.91
CA VAL A 255 8.01 14.49 -4.34
C VAL A 255 9.00 14.23 -3.22
N LEU A 256 8.74 13.26 -2.33
CA LEU A 256 9.70 12.85 -1.29
C LEU A 256 11.01 12.34 -1.90
N LYS A 257 10.93 11.55 -2.98
CA LYS A 257 12.08 11.04 -3.73
C LYS A 257 12.94 12.17 -4.28
N ILE A 258 12.31 13.13 -4.97
CA ILE A 258 12.98 14.26 -5.63
C ILE A 258 13.57 15.22 -4.60
N SER A 259 12.82 15.55 -3.54
CA SER A 259 13.26 16.46 -2.48
C SER A 259 14.30 15.85 -1.52
N GLY A 260 14.54 14.54 -1.60
CA GLY A 260 15.44 13.83 -0.71
C GLY A 260 14.96 13.77 0.75
N GLN A 261 13.69 14.06 1.01
CA GLN A 261 13.10 14.12 2.36
C GLN A 261 12.60 12.77 2.88
N GLU A 262 12.93 11.68 2.20
CA GLU A 262 12.67 10.32 2.68
C GLU A 262 13.35 10.04 4.03
N ARG A 263 12.69 9.28 4.91
CA ARG A 263 13.21 8.85 6.22
C ARG A 263 13.56 10.02 7.15
N SER A 264 12.95 11.18 6.93
CA SER A 264 13.09 12.33 7.84
C SER A 264 12.33 12.08 9.14
N GLU A 265 13.08 11.89 10.23
CA GLU A 265 12.53 11.72 11.59
C GLU A 265 11.67 12.94 11.98
N ARG A 266 12.09 14.14 11.59
CA ARG A 266 11.38 15.40 11.87
C ARG A 266 10.03 15.49 11.16
N LEU A 267 9.99 15.17 9.86
CA LEU A 267 8.73 15.19 9.11
C LEU A 267 7.79 14.09 9.58
N THR A 268 8.31 12.90 9.90
CA THR A 268 7.51 11.82 10.47
C THR A 268 6.86 12.28 11.78
N ALA A 269 7.64 12.85 12.71
CA ALA A 269 7.11 13.38 13.97
C ALA A 269 6.11 14.53 13.75
N LEU A 270 6.37 15.41 12.78
CA LEU A 270 5.46 16.50 12.42
C LEU A 270 4.11 15.96 11.96
N PHE A 271 4.07 15.03 10.99
CA PHE A 271 2.81 14.49 10.47
C PHE A 271 2.07 13.65 11.51
N SER A 272 2.77 12.86 12.33
CA SER A 272 2.14 12.16 13.47
C SER A 272 1.56 13.13 14.51
N GLY A 273 2.26 14.23 14.78
CA GLY A 273 1.76 15.29 15.66
C GLY A 273 0.54 16.00 15.07
N VAL A 274 0.57 16.32 13.78
CA VAL A 274 -0.58 16.88 13.05
C VAL A 274 -1.77 15.93 13.10
N ALA A 275 -1.56 14.62 12.95
CA ALA A 275 -2.62 13.63 13.06
C ALA A 275 -3.31 13.67 14.42
N LEU A 276 -2.54 13.73 15.51
CA LEU A 276 -3.07 13.89 16.87
C LEU A 276 -3.85 15.19 17.03
N VAL A 277 -3.32 16.32 16.52
CA VAL A 277 -3.99 17.62 16.60
C VAL A 277 -5.30 17.61 15.81
N LEU A 278 -5.33 17.05 14.61
CA LEU A 278 -6.54 16.95 13.78
C LEU A 278 -7.60 16.05 14.42
N ALA A 279 -7.18 14.91 14.98
CA ALA A 279 -8.09 14.01 15.68
C ALA A 279 -8.70 14.68 16.93
N LEU A 280 -7.88 15.37 17.73
CA LEU A 280 -8.36 16.13 18.89
C LEU A 280 -9.26 17.29 18.47
N ALA A 281 -8.87 18.07 17.45
CA ALA A 281 -9.67 19.18 16.94
C ALA A 281 -11.03 18.70 16.43
N GLY A 282 -11.08 17.58 15.71
CA GLY A 282 -12.33 16.96 15.25
C GLY A 282 -13.24 16.57 16.41
N ARG A 283 -12.67 16.00 17.49
CA ARG A 283 -13.43 15.63 18.68
C ARG A 283 -13.98 16.83 19.46
N TYR A 284 -13.26 17.94 19.51
CA TYR A 284 -13.74 19.16 20.20
C TYR A 284 -14.66 20.04 19.35
N ALA A 285 -14.72 19.80 18.03
CA ALA A 285 -15.62 20.51 17.12
C ALA A 285 -16.98 19.81 16.92
N ALA A 286 -17.08 18.52 17.30
CA ALA A 286 -18.32 17.73 17.34
C ALA A 286 -19.05 17.93 18.67
#